data_AF-J9FX69-F1
#
_entry.id   AF-J9FX69-F1
#
_cell.length_a   1.000
_cell.length_b   1.000
_cell.length_c   1.000
_cell.angle_alpha   90.00
_cell.angle_beta   90.00
_cell.angle_gamma   90.00
#
_symmetry.space_group_name_H-M   'P 1'
#
loop_
_entity.id
_entity.type
_entity.pdbx_description
1 polymer ?
#
loop_
_entity_poly.entity_id
_entity_poly.type
_entity_poly.pdbx_seq_one_letter_code
_entity_poly.pdbx_strand_id
1 'polypeptide(L)' 'TFFEQGKITNGVLESLNAKVQLAKRRARGYANVYNFMNMVYYINGGESFHYPLKST' A
#
# COMPACT_ATOMS: atom_id res chain seq x y z
N THR A 1 10.60 17.74 2.64
CA THR A 1 9.48 16.75 2.54
C THR A 1 9.72 15.60 3.52
N PHE A 2 8.70 14.93 4.08
CA PHE A 2 8.86 13.86 5.10
C PHE A 2 9.93 12.79 4.75
N PHE A 3 10.19 12.56 3.46
CA PHE A 3 11.18 11.62 2.96
C PHE A 3 12.63 12.14 2.90
N GLU A 4 12.85 13.46 3.02
CA GLU A 4 14.19 14.06 3.02
C GLU A 4 14.82 14.10 4.43
N GLN A 5 13.99 13.95 5.47
CA GLN A 5 14.41 14.03 6.87
C GLN A 5 14.55 12.64 7.54
N GLY A 6 14.07 11.58 6.88
CA GLY A 6 14.03 10.22 7.42
C GLY A 6 15.14 9.34 6.86
N LYS A 7 15.62 8.38 7.67
CA LYS A 7 16.56 7.31 7.30
C LYS A 7 16.01 6.30 6.26
N ILE A 8 15.07 6.73 5.42
CA ILE A 8 14.42 5.89 4.41
C ILE A 8 15.18 6.08 3.11
N THR A 9 15.86 5.03 2.67
CA THR A 9 16.61 5.06 1.41
C THR A 9 15.66 4.89 0.22
N ASN A 10 16.07 5.38 -0.95
CA ASN A 10 15.31 5.20 -2.19
C ASN A 10 15.00 3.72 -2.47
N GLY A 11 15.91 2.80 -2.12
CA GLY A 11 15.67 1.36 -2.28
C GLY A 11 14.45 0.84 -1.50
N VAL A 12 14.15 1.41 -0.32
CA VAL A 12 12.93 1.07 0.42
C VAL A 12 11.69 1.56 -0.34
N LEU A 13 11.73 2.78 -0.86
CA LEU A 13 10.61 3.37 -1.63
C LEU A 13 10.37 2.62 -2.95
N GLU A 14 11.44 2.22 -3.64
CA GLU A 14 11.37 1.43 -4.87
C GLU A 14 10.78 0.04 -4.62
N SER A 15 11.21 -0.63 -3.53
CA SER A 15 10.66 -1.94 -3.15
C SER A 15 9.17 -1.88 -2.83
N LEU A 16 8.71 -0.79 -2.20
CA LEU A 16 7.30 -0.54 -1.93
C LEU A 16 6.53 -0.28 -3.24
N ASN A 17 7.07 0.58 -4.11
CA ASN A 17 6.46 0.90 -5.40
C ASN A 17 6.29 -0.37 -6.26
N ALA A 18 7.29 -1.26 -6.30
CA ALA A 18 7.20 -2.54 -7.01
C ALA A 18 6.06 -3.43 -6.48
N LYS A 19 5.86 -3.51 -5.16
CA LYS A 19 4.74 -4.27 -4.56
C LYS A 19 3.38 -3.68 -4.94
N VAL A 20 3.23 -2.36 -4.90
CA VAL A 20 1.98 -1.67 -5.28
C VAL A 20 1.68 -1.86 -6.78
N GLN A 21 2.68 -1.77 -7.64
CA GLN A 21 2.52 -2.02 -9.07
C GLN A 21 2.15 -3.46 -9.37
N LEU A 22 2.76 -4.42 -8.67
CA LEU A 22 2.40 -5.84 -8.78
C LEU A 22 0.95 -6.08 -8.34
N ALA A 23 0.50 -5.44 -7.25
CA ALA A 23 -0.89 -5.47 -6.81
C ALA A 23 -1.83 -4.93 -7.91
N LYS A 24 -1.48 -3.78 -8.52
CA LYS A 24 -2.25 -3.19 -9.62
C LYS A 24 -2.34 -4.12 -10.84
N ARG A 25 -1.23 -4.78 -11.20
CA ARG A 25 -1.17 -5.74 -12.30
C ARG A 25 -2.03 -6.98 -12.02
N ARG A 26 -2.03 -7.49 -10.77
CA ARG A 26 -2.88 -8.60 -10.34
C ARG A 26 -4.36 -8.23 -10.31
N ALA A 27 -4.68 -7.01 -9.90
CA ALA A 27 -6.05 -6.49 -9.93
C ALA A 27 -6.60 -6.32 -11.36
N ARG A 28 -5.72 -6.22 -12.39
CA ARG A 28 -6.08 -5.95 -13.79
C ARG A 28 -6.84 -4.63 -13.97
N GLY A 29 -6.50 -3.64 -13.14
CA GLY A 29 -7.25 -2.39 -12.99
C GLY A 29 -8.16 -2.43 -11.77
N TYR A 30 -8.49 -1.27 -11.22
CA TYR A 30 -9.40 -1.16 -10.08
C TYR A 30 -10.57 -0.26 -10.45
N ALA A 31 -11.78 -0.81 -10.46
CA ALA A 31 -13.00 -0.03 -10.64
C ALA A 31 -13.29 0.84 -9.42
N ASN A 32 -12.88 0.38 -8.23
CA ASN A 32 -13.05 1.08 -6.97
C ASN A 32 -11.68 1.26 -6.28
N VAL A 33 -11.32 2.52 -6.03
CA VAL A 33 -10.07 2.92 -5.38
C VAL A 33 -9.96 2.37 -3.96
N TYR A 34 -11.06 2.28 -3.21
CA TYR A 34 -11.08 1.72 -1.85
C TYR A 34 -10.70 0.25 -1.84
N ASN A 35 -11.17 -0.52 -2.82
CA ASN A 35 -10.79 -1.94 -2.95
C ASN A 35 -9.31 -2.09 -3.30
N PHE A 36 -8.76 -1.18 -4.10
CA PHE A 36 -7.34 -1.18 -4.42
C PHE A 36 -6.48 -0.83 -3.20
N MET A 37 -6.88 0.17 -2.42
CA MET A 37 -6.23 0.50 -1.15
C MET A 37 -6.24 -0.72 -0.22
N ASN A 38 -7.39 -1.36 -0.02
CA ASN A 38 -7.50 -2.55 0.82
C ASN A 38 -6.60 -3.68 0.34
N MET A 39 -6.51 -3.92 -0.98
CA MET A 39 -5.59 -4.91 -1.54
C MET A 39 -4.12 -4.60 -1.22
N VAL A 40 -3.70 -3.34 -1.39
CA VAL A 40 -2.34 -2.91 -1.04
C VAL A 40 -2.09 -3.07 0.46
N TYR A 41 -3.07 -2.75 1.31
CA TYR A 41 -3.00 -2.95 2.76
C TYR A 41 -2.82 -4.43 3.14
N TYR A 42 -3.62 -5.34 2.58
CA TYR A 42 -3.49 -6.77 2.85
C TYR A 42 -2.15 -7.35 2.39
N ILE A 43 -1.65 -6.93 1.22
CA ILE A 43 -0.35 -7.40 0.69
C ILE A 43 0.84 -6.97 1.56
N ASN A 44 0.74 -5.84 2.27
CA ASN A 44 1.82 -5.32 3.09
C ASN A 44 1.68 -5.67 4.59
N GLY A 45 0.81 -6.63 4.96
CA GLY A 45 0.77 -7.17 6.32
C GLY A 45 -0.52 -6.94 7.11
N GLY A 46 -1.61 -6.48 6.47
CA GLY A 46 -3.03 -6.75 6.77
C GLY A 46 -3.58 -6.56 8.20
N GLU A 47 -3.00 -7.20 9.21
CA GLU A 47 -3.54 -7.33 10.57
C GLU A 47 -2.81 -6.47 11.62
N SER A 48 -1.57 -6.04 11.36
CA SER A 48 -0.75 -5.30 12.35
C SER A 48 -0.86 -3.76 12.27
N PHE A 49 -1.74 -3.23 11.44
CA PHE A 49 -1.98 -1.79 11.34
C PHE A 49 -3.48 -1.58 11.51
N HIS A 50 -3.89 -1.09 12.68
CA HIS A 50 -5.27 -0.76 13.03
C HIS A 50 -5.87 0.26 12.03
N TYR A 51 -6.31 -0.20 10.87
CA TYR A 51 -7.16 0.56 9.98
C TYR A 51 -8.55 0.60 10.64
N PRO A 52 -9.16 1.79 10.84
CA PRO A 52 -10.37 1.88 11.63
C PRO A 52 -11.51 1.18 10.90
N LEU A 53 -11.91 0.01 11.43
CA LEU A 53 -13.21 -0.58 11.22
C LEU A 53 -14.25 0.36 11.83
N LYS A 54 -14.64 1.41 11.11
CA LYS A 54 -15.98 1.97 11.32
C LYS A 54 -16.96 1.01 10.67
N SER A 55 -17.38 0.01 11.44
CA SER A 55 -18.63 -0.70 11.18
C SER A 55 -19.77 0.27 11.49
N THR A 56 -20.41 0.77 10.45
CA THR A 56 -21.75 1.35 10.55
C THR A 56 -22.77 0.22 10.58
#